data_AF-A0A849EVF1-F1
#
_entry.id   AF-A0A849EVF1-F1
#
_cell.length_a   1.000
_cell.length_b   1.000
_cell.length_c   1.000
_cell.angle_alpha   90.00
_cell.angle_beta   90.00
_cell.angle_gamma   90.00
#
_symmetry.space_group_name_H-M   'P 1'
#
loop_
_entity.id
_entity.type
_entity.pdbx_description
1 polymer ?
#
loop_
_entity_poly.entity_id
_entity_poly.type
_entity_poly.pdbx_seq_one_letter_code
_entity_poly.pdbx_strand_id
1 'polypeptide(L)' 'VDDNPVTPGKYGIKAIPTLIFFKEGKVVDQITGMVAKTKLEDTLKAIL' A
#
# COMPACT_ATOMS: atom_id res chain seq x y z
N VAL A 1 -1.28 13.14 2.44
CA VAL A 1 0.13 12.91 2.85
C VAL A 1 0.69 14.13 3.58
N ASP A 2 0.27 15.32 3.18
CA ASP A 2 0.73 16.61 3.69
C ASP A 2 0.47 16.79 5.19
N ASP A 3 -0.72 16.42 5.67
CA ASP A 3 -1.07 16.51 7.10
C ASP A 3 -0.36 15.47 7.99
N ASN A 4 0.19 14.41 7.40
CA ASN A 4 0.77 13.29 8.12
C ASN A 4 2.11 12.90 7.48
N PRO A 5 3.17 13.72 7.53
CA PRO A 5 4.40 13.49 6.77
C PRO A 5 5.28 12.36 7.33
N VAL A 6 5.15 12.04 8.62
CA VAL A 6 5.99 11.04 9.30
C VAL A 6 5.68 9.61 8.81
N THR A 7 4.40 9.27 8.69
CA THR A 7 3.97 7.91 8.30
C THR A 7 4.40 7.52 6.88
N PRO A 8 4.22 8.35 5.84
CA PRO A 8 4.75 8.12 4.50
C PRO A 8 6.28 7.91 4.49
N GLY A 9 7.03 8.73 5.24
CA GLY A 9 8.47 8.59 5.37
C GLY A 9 8.87 7.23 5.97
N LYS A 10 8.17 6.78 7.03
CA LYS A 10 8.40 5.47 7.68
C LYS A 10 8.25 4.29 6.71
N TYR A 11 7.34 4.39 5.75
CA TYR A 11 7.08 3.32 4.77
C TYR A 11 7.64 3.61 3.38
N GLY A 12 8.51 4.63 3.22
CA GLY A 12 9.15 4.95 1.95
C GLY A 12 8.20 5.35 0.82
N ILE A 13 7.03 5.92 1.14
CA ILE A 13 6.04 6.35 0.14
C ILE A 13 6.56 7.60 -0.58
N LYS A 14 6.89 7.45 -1.87
CA LYS A 14 7.44 8.52 -2.74
C LYS A 14 6.48 9.04 -3.79
N ALA A 15 5.40 8.31 -4.06
CA ALA A 15 4.39 8.67 -5.04
C ALA A 15 2.99 8.29 -4.55
N ILE A 16 1.98 9.03 -5.02
CA ILE A 16 0.58 8.82 -4.68
C ILE A 16 -0.23 8.45 -5.93
N PRO A 17 -1.30 7.64 -5.79
CA PRO A 17 -1.69 6.92 -4.58
C PRO A 17 -0.74 5.74 -4.28
N THR A 18 -0.60 5.38 -3.01
CA THR A 18 0.09 4.15 -2.57
C THR A 18 -0.79 3.42 -1.57
N LEU A 19 -1.01 2.14 -1.80
CA LEU A 19 -1.70 1.21 -0.91
C LEU A 19 -0.66 0.28 -0.28
N ILE A 20 -0.72 0.10 1.04
CA ILE A 20 0.16 -0.80 1.78
C ILE A 20 -0.71 -1.82 2.50
N PHE A 21 -0.38 -3.09 2.36
CA PHE A 21 -1.08 -4.19 2.97
C PHE A 21 -0.30 -4.71 4.17
N PHE A 22 -0.99 -4.79 5.31
CA PHE A 22 -0.41 -5.27 6.56
C PHE A 22 -1.09 -6.59 6.98
N LYS A 23 -0.29 -7.57 7.42
CA LYS A 23 -0.75 -8.80 8.08
C LYS A 23 0.09 -9.01 9.32
N GLU A 24 -0.58 -9.17 10.48
CA GLU A 24 0.08 -9.35 11.78
C GLU A 24 1.12 -8.25 12.11
N GLY A 25 0.81 -7.01 11.74
CA GLY A 25 1.71 -5.86 11.96
C GLY A 25 2.92 -5.78 11.02
N LYS A 26 3.06 -6.71 10.06
CA LYS A 26 4.12 -6.69 9.04
C LYS A 26 3.56 -6.26 7.69
N VAL A 27 4.35 -5.50 6.93
CA VAL A 27 4.03 -5.19 5.53
C VAL A 27 4.17 -6.47 4.73
N VAL A 28 3.10 -6.86 4.02
CA VAL A 28 3.08 -8.06 3.18
C VAL A 28 3.03 -7.74 1.69
N ASP A 29 2.51 -6.57 1.31
CA ASP A 29 2.53 -6.10 -0.07
C ASP A 29 2.34 -4.57 -0.13
N GLN A 30 2.67 -3.97 -1.28
CA GLN A 30 2.50 -2.55 -1.56
C GLN A 30 2.23 -2.31 -3.05
N ILE A 31 1.26 -1.44 -3.34
CA ILE A 31 0.94 -0.99 -4.70
C ILE A 31 1.11 0.53 -4.75
N THR A 32 1.91 1.02 -5.69
CA THR A 32 2.06 2.45 -5.96
C THR A 32 1.56 2.77 -7.37
N GLY A 33 0.76 3.83 -7.48
CA GLY A 33 0.07 4.24 -8.69
C GLY A 33 -1.33 3.65 -8.82
N MET A 34 -2.02 4.07 -9.88
CA MET A 34 -3.34 3.56 -10.21
C MET A 34 -3.23 2.16 -10.84
N VAL A 35 -4.08 1.23 -10.38
CA VAL A 35 -4.15 -0.13 -10.92
C VAL A 35 -5.60 -0.51 -11.21
N ALA A 36 -5.78 -1.51 -12.08
CA ALA A 36 -7.11 -2.06 -12.36
C ALA A 36 -7.70 -2.77 -11.13
N LYS A 37 -9.03 -2.81 -11.05
CA LYS A 37 -9.76 -3.50 -9.98
C LYS A 37 -9.33 -4.96 -9.82
N THR A 38 -9.12 -5.67 -10.93
CA THR A 38 -8.67 -7.07 -10.94
C THR A 38 -7.34 -7.25 -10.20
N LYS A 39 -6.38 -6.35 -10.41
CA LYS A 39 -5.09 -6.39 -9.72
C LYS A 39 -5.24 -6.22 -8.20
N LEU A 40 -6.16 -5.35 -7.75
CA LEU A 40 -6.46 -5.20 -6.33
C LEU A 40 -7.07 -6.48 -5.74
N GLU A 41 -8.05 -7.06 -6.44
CA GLU A 41 -8.69 -8.31 -6.00
C GLU A 41 -7.71 -9.47 -5.91
N ASP A 42 -6.82 -9.61 -6.90
CA ASP A 42 -5.80 -10.66 -6.91
C ASP A 42 -4.81 -10.48 -5.75
N THR A 43 -4.42 -9.23 -5.47
CA THR A 43 -3.53 -8.90 -4.36
C THR A 43 -4.18 -9.26 -3.03
N LEU A 44 -5.45 -8.87 -2.83
CA LEU A 44 -6.21 -9.20 -1.64
C LEU A 44 -6.35 -10.71 -1.44
N LYS A 45 -6.67 -11.48 -2.50
CA LYS A 45 -6.76 -12.94 -2.44
C LYS A 45 -5.44 -13.61 -2.09
N ALA A 46 -4.31 -13.05 -2.55
CA ALA A 46 -2.98 -13.60 -2.28
C ALA A 46 -2.54 -13.40 -0.81
N ILE A 47 -3.02 -12.35 -0.15
CA ILE A 47 -2.59 -12.00 1.22
C ILE A 47 -3.56 -12.42 2.32
N LEU A 48 -4.82 -12.74 1.99
CA LEU A 48 -5.80 -13.29 2.94
C LEU A 48 -5.47 -14.75 3.24
#